data_AF-A0A943PCD0-F1
#
_entry.id   AF-A0A943PCD0-F1
#
_cell.length_a   1.000
_cell.length_b   1.000
_cell.length_c   1.000
_cell.angle_alpha   90.00
_cell.angle_beta   90.00
_cell.angle_gamma   90.00
#
_symmetry.space_group_name_H-M   'P 1'
#
loop_
_entity.id
_entity.type
_entity.pdbx_description
1 polymer ?
#
loop_
_entity_poly.entity_id
_entity_poly.type
_entity_poly.pdbx_seq_one_letter_code
_entity_poly.pdbx_strand_id
1 'polypeptide(L)' 'MKALLGLTREVNNMDDLRIIELYFNRDEQAIKETDAKYGKLCHSIAYNILNNHEDSEECVNDTYVSVWNTIPPT' A
#
# COMPACT_ATOMS: atom_id res chain seq x y z
N MET A 1 13.05 -17.08 -28.66
CA MET A 1 12.27 -15.89 -28.23
C MET A 1 11.19 -16.25 -27.19
N LYS A 2 11.49 -17.11 -26.21
CA LYS A 2 10.56 -17.51 -25.11
C LYS A 2 11.20 -17.50 -23.71
N ALA A 3 12.44 -17.04 -23.56
CA ALA A 3 13.15 -17.06 -22.28
C ALA A 3 13.18 -15.71 -21.52
N LEU A 4 12.67 -14.62 -22.12
CA LEU A 4 12.78 -13.26 -21.55
C LEU A 4 11.50 -12.72 -20.89
N LEU A 5 10.36 -13.42 -21.00
CA LEU A 5 9.09 -13.01 -20.38
C LEU A 5 8.87 -13.59 -18.97
N GLY A 6 9.72 -14.51 -18.53
CA GLY A 6 9.66 -15.11 -17.18
C GLY A 6 10.45 -14.35 -16.12
N LEU A 7 11.24 -13.33 -16.49
CA LEU A 7 12.19 -12.65 -15.59
C LEU A 7 11.82 -11.19 -15.27
N THR A 8 10.65 -10.69 -15.70
CA THR A 8 10.19 -9.31 -15.43
C THR A 8 8.92 -9.27 -14.58
N ARG A 9 8.61 -10.33 -13.84
CA ARG A 9 7.44 -10.36 -12.96
C ARG A 9 7.67 -11.02 -11.60
N GLU A 10 8.91 -11.00 -11.11
CA GLU A 10 9.08 -10.71 -9.69
C GLU A 10 8.89 -9.21 -9.53
N VAL A 11 7.62 -8.77 -9.49
CA VAL A 11 7.35 -7.58 -8.69
C VAL A 11 7.80 -7.99 -7.30
N ASN A 12 8.84 -7.35 -6.77
CA ASN A 12 9.24 -7.43 -5.36
C ASN A 12 8.04 -6.96 -4.52
N ASN A 13 7.00 -7.78 -4.44
CA ASN A 13 5.82 -7.49 -3.67
C ASN A 13 6.25 -7.73 -2.24
N MET A 14 6.58 -6.65 -1.53
CA MET A 14 6.98 -6.70 -0.13
C MET A 14 5.98 -7.58 0.64
N ASP A 15 6.51 -8.53 1.41
CA ASP A 15 5.68 -9.43 2.20
C ASP A 15 4.94 -8.65 3.29
N ASP A 16 3.74 -9.10 3.66
CA ASP A 16 2.92 -8.42 4.66
C ASP A 16 3.60 -8.36 6.02
N LEU A 17 4.32 -9.43 6.41
CA LEU A 17 5.05 -9.43 7.67
C LEU A 17 6.12 -8.33 7.68
N ARG A 18 6.78 -8.09 6.55
CA ARG A 18 7.78 -7.02 6.46
C ARG A 18 7.17 -5.63 6.47
N ILE A 19 6.01 -5.43 5.83
CA ILE A 19 5.28 -4.15 5.93
C ILE A 19 4.88 -3.88 7.39
N ILE A 20 4.39 -4.92 8.09
CA ILE A 20 4.04 -4.86 9.51
C ILE A 20 5.28 -4.53 10.37
N GLU A 21 6.42 -5.16 10.12
CA GLU A 21 7.68 -4.86 10.80
C GLU A 21 8.10 -3.39 10.61
N LEU A 22 7.95 -2.82 9.40
CA LEU A 22 8.23 -1.40 9.16
C LEU A 22 7.32 -0.49 10.01
N TYR A 23 6.02 -0.79 10.09
CA TYR A 23 5.10 -0.05 10.95
C TYR A 23 5.48 -0.12 12.42
N PHE A 24 5.85 -1.30 12.92
CA PHE A 24 6.30 -1.47 14.30
C PHE A 24 7.61 -0.73 14.58
N ASN A 25 8.53 -0.71 13.62
CA ASN A 25 9.79 0.02 13.71
C ASN A 25 9.66 1.53 13.50
N ARG A 26 8.45 2.04 13.22
CA ARG A 26 8.19 3.44 12.83
C ARG A 26 9.05 3.89 11.65
N ASP A 27 9.31 2.98 10.71
CA ASP A 27 9.96 3.32 9.44
C ASP A 27 8.92 3.86 8.46
N GLU A 28 9.13 5.08 7.97
CA GLU A 28 8.23 5.76 7.03
C GLU A 28 8.04 5.00 5.70
N GLN A 29 8.98 4.10 5.36
CA GLN A 29 8.83 3.20 4.21
C GLN A 29 7.57 2.32 4.33
N ALA A 30 7.04 2.10 5.53
CA ALA A 30 5.80 1.36 5.75
C ALA A 30 4.63 1.88 4.90
N ILE A 31 4.48 3.20 4.80
CA ILE A 31 3.39 3.81 4.01
C ILE A 31 3.60 3.55 2.51
N LYS A 32 4.83 3.71 2.03
CA LYS A 32 5.17 3.51 0.62
C LYS A 32 4.97 2.06 0.18
N GLU A 33 5.41 1.09 0.99
CA GLU A 33 5.24 -0.33 0.68
C GLU A 33 3.77 -0.76 0.79
N THR A 34 3.02 -0.16 1.73
CA THR A 34 1.56 -0.35 1.83
C THR A 34 0.85 0.18 0.59
N ASP A 35 1.18 1.38 0.12
CA ASP A 35 0.59 1.95 -1.10
C ASP A 35 0.95 1.14 -2.35
N ALA A 36 2.21 0.73 -2.48
CA ALA A 36 2.65 -0.09 -3.59
C ALA A 36 1.87 -1.42 -3.69
N LYS A 37 1.56 -2.03 -2.54
CA LYS A 37 0.86 -3.33 -2.48
C LYS A 37 -0.67 -3.20 -2.52
N TYR A 38 -1.22 -2.25 -1.78
CA TYR A 38 -2.65 -2.13 -1.52
C TYR A 38 -3.31 -0.89 -2.11
N GLY A 39 -2.56 0.12 -2.53
CA GLY A 39 -3.10 1.42 -2.96
C GLY A 39 -4.12 1.31 -4.09
N LYS A 40 -3.89 0.45 -5.09
CA LYS A 40 -4.87 0.21 -6.17
C LYS A 40 -6.19 -0.38 -5.67
N LEU A 41 -6.12 -1.29 -4.69
CA LEU A 41 -7.30 -1.90 -4.09
C LEU A 41 -8.05 -0.85 -3.26
N CYS A 42 -7.35 -0.13 -2.39
CA CYS A 42 -7.92 0.92 -1.54
C CYS A 42 -8.60 2.00 -2.39
N HIS A 43 -7.91 2.50 -3.42
CA HIS A 43 -8.46 3.50 -4.34
C HIS A 43 -9.69 2.97 -5.08
N SER A 44 -9.68 1.71 -5.54
CA SER A 44 -10.84 1.12 -6.23
C SER A 44 -12.06 1.05 -5.31
N ILE A 45 -11.86 0.71 -4.02
CA ILE A 45 -12.93 0.69 -3.02
C ILE A 45 -13.47 2.09 -2.78
N ALA A 46 -12.59 3.06 -2.52
CA ALA A 46 -12.97 4.46 -2.29
C ALA A 46 -13.72 5.04 -3.50
N TYR A 47 -13.22 4.81 -4.71
CA TYR A 47 -13.82 5.31 -5.95
C TYR A 47 -15.20 4.73 -6.21
N ASN A 48 -15.42 3.45 -5.92
CA ASN A 48 -16.73 2.83 -6.08
C ASN A 48 -17.79 3.41 -5.12
N ILE A 49 -17.37 4.08 -4.03
CA ILE A 49 -18.26 4.71 -3.05
C ILE A 49 -18.43 6.20 -3.35
N LEU A 50 -17.33 6.91 -3.61
CA LEU A 50 -17.28 8.37 -3.74
C LEU A 50 -17.54 8.84 -5.17
N ASN A 51 -17.20 8.01 -6.17
CA ASN A 51 -17.30 8.31 -7.61
C ASN A 51 -16.60 9.63 -8.01
N ASN A 52 -15.57 9.99 -7.26
CA ASN A 52 -14.73 11.17 -7.43
C ASN A 52 -13.28 10.73 -7.23
N HIS A 53 -12.39 11.09 -8.16
CA HIS A 53 -10.99 10.65 -8.12
C HIS A 53 -10.23 11.31 -6.98
N GLU A 54 -10.30 12.64 -6.88
CA GLU A 54 -9.62 13.45 -5.86
C GLU A 54 -10.07 13.06 -4.44
N ASP A 55 -11.39 12.93 -4.22
CA ASP A 55 -11.91 12.50 -2.91
C ASP A 55 -11.46 11.07 -2.56
N SER A 56 -11.28 10.21 -3.57
CA SER A 56 -10.81 8.84 -3.37
C SER A 56 -9.32 8.79 -3.02
N GLU A 57 -8.50 9.63 -3.66
CA GLU A 57 -7.08 9.76 -3.32
C GLU A 57 -6.89 10.30 -1.90
N GLU A 58 -7.66 11.33 -1.51
CA GLU A 58 -7.65 11.86 -0.14
C GLU A 58 -8.08 10.80 0.88
N CYS A 59 -9.16 10.07 0.62
CA CYS A 59 -9.64 8.99 1.49
C CYS A 59 -8.60 7.87 1.70
N VAL A 60 -7.86 7.51 0.65
CA VAL A 60 -6.76 6.54 0.75
C VAL A 60 -5.60 7.12 1.57
N ASN A 61 -5.25 8.38 1.37
CA ASN A 61 -4.20 9.04 2.15
C ASN A 61 -4.55 9.12 3.64
N ASP A 62 -5.80 9.47 3.98
CA ASP A 62 -6.32 9.48 5.36
C ASP A 62 -6.23 8.09 5.99
N THR A 63 -6.47 7.04 5.20
CA THR A 63 -6.33 5.66 5.64
C THR A 63 -4.90 5.36 6.05
N TYR A 64 -3.89 5.80 5.30
CA TYR A 64 -2.48 5.61 5.66
C TYR A 64 -2.10 6.34 6.96
N VAL A 65 -2.59 7.57 7.14
CA VAL A 65 -2.39 8.34 8.38
C VAL A 65 -3.03 7.63 9.57
N SER A 66 -4.26 7.12 9.39
CA SER A 66 -4.97 6.37 10.42
C SER A 66 -4.23 5.09 10.82
N VAL A 67 -3.75 4.31 9.85
CA VAL A 67 -2.94 3.11 10.08
C VAL A 67 -1.66 3.45 10.84
N TRP A 68 -0.93 4.49 10.40
CA TRP A 68 0.30 4.97 11.04
C TRP A 68 0.07 5.38 12.50
N ASN A 69 -1.08 5.96 12.83
CA ASN A 69 -1.41 6.37 14.20
C ASN A 69 -1.94 5.21 15.06
N THR A 70 -2.56 4.21 14.43
CA THR A 70 -3.24 3.11 15.14
C THR A 70 -2.30 1.97 15.51
N ILE A 71 -1.28 1.67 14.70
CA ILE A 71 -0.31 0.60 14.99
C ILE A 71 0.76 1.14 15.96
N PRO A 72 0.76 0.74 17.25
CA PRO A 72 1.78 1.18 18.20
C PRO A 72 3.11 0.49 17.91
N PRO A 73 4.26 1.12 18.19
CA PRO A 73 5.55 0.43 18.15
C PRO A 73 5.58 -0.72 19.18
N THR A 74 6.27 -1.82 18.85
CA THR A 74 6.44 -2.98 19.76
C THR A 74 7.73 -2.89 20.55
#